data_AF-A0A417CAS4-F1
#
_entry.id   AF-A0A417CAS4-F1
#
_cell.length_a   1.000
_cell.length_b   1.000
_cell.length_c   1.000
_cell.angle_alpha   90.00
_cell.angle_beta   90.00
_cell.angle_gamma   90.00
#
_symmetry.space_group_name_H-M   'P 1'
#
loop_
_entity.id
_entity.type
_entity.pdbx_description
1 polymer ?
#
loop_
_entity_poly.entity_id
_entity_poly.type
_entity_poly.pdbx_seq_one_letter_code
_entity_poly.pdbx_strand_id
1 'polypeptide(L)' 'MIDEYGRINTKSQAIREFKTEQMAYLLNDININPEKYPSNYEDWLKWLDEVSGDSVEKL' A
#
# COMPACT_ATOMS: atom_id res chain seq x y z
N MET A 1 -7.75 5.05 -6.25
CA MET A 1 -8.17 6.44 -6.56
C MET A 1 -7.53 6.88 -7.86
N ILE A 2 -8.29 7.51 -8.76
CA ILE A 2 -7.74 8.14 -9.96
C ILE A 2 -7.38 9.58 -9.57
N ASP A 3 -6.14 10.00 -9.78
CA ASP A 3 -5.71 11.38 -9.50
C ASP A 3 -6.43 12.40 -10.41
N GLU A 4 -6.24 13.69 -10.12
CA GLU A 4 -6.82 14.80 -10.89
C GLU A 4 -6.39 14.83 -12.37
N TYR A 5 -5.41 14.00 -12.77
CA TYR A 5 -4.90 13.85 -14.13
C TYR A 5 -5.34 12.53 -14.79
N GLY A 6 -6.23 11.75 -14.18
CA GLY A 6 -6.70 10.50 -14.74
C GLY A 6 -5.78 9.29 -14.48
N ARG A 7 -4.79 9.40 -13.59
CA ARG A 7 -3.84 8.32 -13.30
C ARG A 7 -4.31 7.48 -12.13
N ILE A 8 -4.24 6.16 -12.29
CA ILE A 8 -4.50 5.22 -11.22
C ILE A 8 -3.36 5.32 -10.21
N ASN A 9 -3.65 5.77 -8.98
CA ASN A 9 -2.68 5.71 -7.90
C ASN A 9 -2.62 4.28 -7.38
N THR A 10 -1.46 3.64 -7.55
CA THR A 10 -1.19 2.28 -7.04
C THR A 10 -0.78 2.32 -5.57
N LYS A 11 -0.81 1.18 -4.88
CA LYS A 11 -0.35 1.11 -3.47
C LYS A 11 1.11 1.53 -3.33
N SER A 12 1.97 1.16 -4.28
CA SER A 12 3.38 1.60 -4.28
C SER A 12 3.54 3.12 -4.38
N GLN A 13 2.71 3.78 -5.18
CA GLN A 13 2.71 5.24 -5.28
C GLN A 13 2.20 5.89 -3.98
N ALA A 14 1.13 5.36 -3.38
CA ALA A 14 0.63 5.84 -2.10
C ALA A 14 1.67 5.67 -0.97
N ILE A 15 2.33 4.51 -0.89
CA ILE A 15 3.38 4.24 0.11
C ILE A 15 4.57 5.19 -0.03
N ARG A 16 4.89 5.63 -1.25
CA ARG A 16 5.96 6.61 -1.49
C ARG A 16 5.70 7.96 -0.82
N GLU A 17 4.43 8.29 -0.58
CA GLU A 17 4.01 9.54 0.05
C GLU A 17 3.87 9.42 1.59
N PHE A 18 4.11 8.24 2.16
CA PHE A 18 3.96 8.01 3.60
C PHE A 18 4.96 8.83 4.40
N LYS A 19 4.44 9.44 5.48
CA LYS A 19 5.28 9.94 6.58
C LYS A 19 5.85 8.77 7.38
N THR A 20 6.87 9.05 8.19
CA THR A 20 7.55 8.04 9.01
C THR A 20 6.57 7.26 9.89
N GLU A 21 5.56 7.91 10.46
CA GLU A 21 4.55 7.28 11.31
C GLU A 21 3.66 6.31 10.53
N GLN A 22 3.26 6.67 9.31
CA GLN A 22 2.45 5.81 8.43
C GLN A 22 3.25 4.61 7.95
N MET A 23 4.52 4.80 7.62
CA MET A 23 5.43 3.71 7.27
C MET A 23 5.63 2.76 8.46
N ALA A 24 5.85 3.30 9.67
CA ALA A 24 5.98 2.50 10.89
C ALA A 24 4.71 1.70 11.18
N TYR A 25 3.53 2.31 10.99
CA TYR A 25 2.24 1.64 11.15
C TYR A 25 2.10 0.47 10.17
N LEU A 26 2.34 0.69 8.87
CA LEU A 26 2.26 -0.36 7.84
C LEU A 26 3.21 -1.52 8.13
N LEU A 27 4.47 -1.23 8.47
CA LEU A 27 5.46 -2.26 8.80
C LEU A 27 5.07 -3.06 10.04
N ASN A 28 4.48 -2.40 11.04
CA ASN A 28 3.98 -3.07 12.23
C ASN A 28 2.75 -3.93 11.93
N ASP A 29 1.83 -3.49 11.07
CA ASP A 29 0.66 -4.30 10.68
C ASP A 29 1.09 -5.54 9.88
N ILE A 30 2.08 -5.41 8.99
CA ILE A 30 2.70 -6.55 8.29
C ILE A 30 3.28 -7.55 9.28
N ASN A 31 3.92 -7.07 10.34
CA ASN A 31 4.51 -7.93 11.37
C ASN A 31 3.46 -8.62 12.26
N ILE A 32 2.36 -7.94 12.58
CA ILE A 32 1.31 -8.48 13.46
C ILE A 32 0.34 -9.40 12.72
N ASN A 33 0.03 -9.09 11.45
CA ASN A 33 -0.97 -9.79 10.64
C ASN A 33 -0.37 -10.27 9.30
N PRO A 34 0.69 -11.10 9.30
CA PRO A 34 1.38 -11.50 8.07
C PRO A 34 0.48 -12.22 7.06
N GLU A 35 -0.61 -12.85 7.52
CA GLU A 35 -1.60 -13.52 6.67
C GLU A 35 -2.44 -12.57 5.81
N LYS A 36 -2.48 -11.27 6.13
CA LYS A 36 -3.15 -10.24 5.32
C LYS A 36 -2.31 -9.75 4.15
N TYR A 37 -1.02 -10.09 4.14
CA TYR A 37 -0.06 -9.56 3.19
C TYR A 37 0.55 -10.66 2.31
N PRO A 38 1.08 -10.29 1.14
CA PRO A 38 1.79 -11.24 0.30
C PRO A 38 2.96 -11.90 1.04
N SER A 39 3.16 -13.20 0.78
CA SER A 39 4.22 -14.00 1.41
C SER A 39 5.42 -14.22 0.49
N ASN A 40 5.33 -13.84 -0.78
CA ASN A 40 6.38 -14.00 -1.79
C ASN A 40 6.47 -12.79 -2.71
N TYR A 41 7.57 -12.71 -3.45
CA TYR A 41 7.90 -11.58 -4.31
C TYR A 41 6.87 -11.31 -5.41
N GLU A 42 6.35 -12.34 -6.08
CA GLU A 42 5.41 -12.16 -7.19
C GLU A 42 4.08 -11.58 -6.73
N ASP A 43 3.59 -12.03 -5.58
CA ASP A 43 2.36 -11.52 -5.01
C ASP A 43 2.54 -10.11 -4.42
N TRP A 44 3.74 -9.79 -3.92
CA TRP A 44 4.09 -8.40 -3.56
C TRP A 44 4.05 -7.47 -4.76
N LEU A 45 4.62 -7.87 -5.90
CA LEU A 45 4.56 -7.08 -7.12
C LEU A 45 3.12 -6.76 -7.53
N LYS A 46 2.23 -7.77 -7.53
CA LYS A 46 0.81 -7.57 -7.85
C LYS A 46 0.13 -6.65 -6.85
N TRP A 47 0.31 -6.90 -5.56
CA TRP A 47 -0.35 -6.11 -4.51
C TRP A 47 0.08 -4.64 -4.52
N LEU A 48 1.35 -4.36 -4.84
CA LEU A 48 1.90 -3.01 -4.95
C LEU A 48 1.44 -2.25 -6.20
N ASP A 49 1.06 -2.98 -7.26
CA ASP A 49 0.55 -2.42 -8.53
C ASP A 49 -0.98 -2.23 -8.51
N GLU A 50 -1.68 -2.93 -7.60
CA GLU A 50 -3.11 -2.70 -7.39
C GLU A 50 -3.43 -1.26 -6.98
N VAL A 51 -4.62 -0.80 -7.37
CA VAL A 51 -5.14 0.53 -7.05
C VAL A 51 -5.14 0.73 -5.54
N SER A 52 -4.56 1.83 -5.06
CA SER A 52 -4.74 2.24 -3.66
C SER A 52 -6.21 2.58 -3.47
N GLY A 53 -6.91 1.84 -2.61
CA GLY A 53 -8.31 2.09 -2.28
C GLY A 53 -8.53 3.53 -1.79
N ASP A 54 -9.80 3.95 -1.65
CA ASP A 54 -10.20 5.34 -1.40
C ASP A 54 -9.81 5.92 -0.02
N SER A 55 -8.97 5.24 0.76
CA SER A 55 -8.49 5.77 2.04
C SER A 55 -7.07 5.31 2.30
N VAL A 56 -6.11 6.22 2.09
CA VAL A 56 -4.74 6.14 2.62
C VAL A 56 -4.75 5.99 4.16
N GLU A 57 -5.87 6.34 4.81
CA GLU A 57 -6.12 6.15 6.24
C GLU A 57 -6.42 4.69 6.67
N LYS A 58 -6.52 3.75 5.72
CA LYS A 58 -6.80 2.32 6.00
C LYS A 58 -5.75 1.35 5.44
N LEU A 59 -4.58 1.85 5.04
CA LEU A 59 -3.36 1.04 4.89
C LEU A 59 -2.57 1.09 6.20
#